data_AF-A0A0S7CY22-F1
#
_entry.id   AF-A0A0S7CY22-F1
#
_cell.length_a   1.000
_cell.length_b   1.000
_cell.length_c   1.000
_cell.angle_alpha   90.00
_cell.angle_beta   90.00
_cell.angle_gamma   90.00
#
_symmetry.space_group_name_H-M   'P 1'
#
loop_
_entity.id
_entity.type
_entity.pdbx_description
1 polymer ?
#
loop_
_entity_poly.entity_id
_entity_poly.type
_entity_poly.pdbx_seq_one_letter_code
_entity_poly.pdbx_strand_id
1 'polypeptide(L)'
;MFNQALVIEAVKLAEDGSGDVIVRLYESLGERSTGLITANFESRMVQSVDLLERPVEAPGVKPGVGAAELTLRPFQLVTLRFSR
;
A
#
# COMPACT_ATOMS: atom_id res chain seq x y z
N MET A 1 -16.52 0.02 -4.26
CA MET A 1 -16.37 0.25 -5.72
C MET A 1 -14.90 0.05 -6.04
N PHE A 2 -14.57 -0.82 -6.99
CA PHE A 2 -13.18 -1.05 -7.40
C PHE A 2 -12.73 0.09 -8.32
N ASN A 3 -11.56 0.67 -8.06
CA ASN A 3 -10.96 1.70 -8.92
C ASN A 3 -9.90 1.05 -9.80
N GLN A 4 -10.16 0.94 -11.10
CA GLN A 4 -9.26 0.32 -12.07
C GLN A 4 -7.92 1.05 -12.22
N ALA A 5 -7.86 2.32 -11.83
CA ALA A 5 -6.64 3.12 -11.91
C ALA A 5 -5.59 2.67 -10.88
N LEU A 6 -6.00 2.09 -9.75
CA LEU A 6 -5.09 1.62 -8.71
C LEU A 6 -4.72 0.16 -8.95
N VAL A 7 -3.46 -0.07 -9.34
CA VAL A 7 -2.95 -1.40 -9.72
C VAL A 7 -1.97 -1.89 -8.69
N ILE A 8 -2.18 -3.12 -8.18
CA ILE A 8 -1.19 -3.83 -7.38
C ILE A 8 -0.15 -4.42 -8.32
N GLU A 9 1.10 -3.97 -8.18
CA GLU A 9 2.24 -4.45 -8.95
C GLU A 9 2.86 -5.70 -8.32
N ALA A 10 2.98 -5.71 -6.99
CA ALA A 10 3.65 -6.79 -6.27
C ALA A 10 3.05 -7.03 -4.89
N VAL A 11 3.07 -8.30 -4.49
CA VAL A 11 2.78 -8.76 -3.13
C VAL A 11 3.87 -9.76 -2.74
N LYS A 12 4.59 -9.49 -1.64
CA LYS A 12 5.67 -10.36 -1.14
C LYS A 12 5.74 -10.34 0.38
N LEU A 13 6.50 -11.28 0.95
CA LEU A 13 6.89 -11.20 2.35
C LEU A 13 7.98 -10.13 2.54
N ALA A 14 8.02 -9.51 3.71
CA ALA A 14 9.10 -8.63 4.13
C ALA A 14 10.44 -9.38 4.20
N GLU A 15 11.52 -8.68 3.86
CA GLU A 15 12.86 -9.27 3.74
C GLU A 15 13.50 -9.58 5.10
N ASP A 16 13.02 -8.94 6.17
CA ASP A 16 13.50 -9.14 7.53
C ASP A 16 13.01 -10.44 8.20
N GLY A 17 12.21 -11.25 7.50
CA GLY A 17 11.70 -12.52 8.01
C GLY A 17 10.57 -12.39 9.05
N SER A 18 10.03 -11.18 9.27
CA SER A 18 8.91 -10.95 10.19
C SER A 18 7.63 -11.70 9.82
N GLY A 19 7.48 -12.11 8.57
CA GLY A 19 6.23 -12.63 8.02
C GLY A 19 5.22 -11.53 7.66
N ASP A 20 5.61 -10.25 7.80
CA ASP A 20 4.83 -9.12 7.32
C ASP A 20 4.69 -9.15 5.80
N VAL A 21 3.64 -8.52 5.29
CA VAL A 21 3.35 -8.50 3.85
C VAL A 21 3.65 -7.12 3.29
N ILE A 22 4.47 -7.09 2.24
CA ILE A 22 4.76 -5.89 1.45
C ILE A 22 3.87 -5.90 0.21
N VAL A 23 3.15 -4.80 0.00
CA VAL A 23 2.30 -4.57 -1.17
C VAL A 23 2.79 -3.31 -1.88
N ARG A 24 3.14 -3.44 -3.15
CA ARG A 24 3.45 -2.30 -4.01
C ARG A 24 2.30 -2.07 -4.97
N LEU A 25 1.85 -0.82 -5.05
CA LEU A 25 0.79 -0.42 -5.94
C LEU A 25 1.06 0.96 -6.52
N TYR A 26 0.44 1.24 -7.66
CA TYR A 26 0.58 2.52 -8.35
C TYR A 26 -0.74 2.97 -8.97
N GLU A 27 -0.81 4.26 -9.24
CA GLU A 27 -1.83 4.85 -10.10
C GLU A 27 -1.42 4.70 -11.57
N SER A 28 -2.27 4.12 -12.42
CA SER A 28 -1.91 3.62 -13.75
C SER A 28 -2.45 4.45 -14.92
N LEU A 29 -3.41 5.34 -14.69
CA LEU A 29 -4.11 6.08 -15.74
C LEU A 29 -3.66 7.55 -15.86
N GLY A 30 -2.79 8.02 -14.96
CA GLY A 30 -2.32 9.41 -14.96
C GLY A 30 -3.34 10.37 -14.35
N GLU A 31 -4.20 9.87 -13.46
CA GLU A 31 -5.28 10.64 -12.83
C GLU A 31 -5.12 10.69 -11.31
N ARG A 32 -5.88 11.57 -10.65
CA ARG A 32 -6.00 11.53 -9.18
C ARG A 32 -7.00 10.46 -8.79
N SER A 33 -6.54 9.42 -8.09
CA SER A 33 -7.31 8.20 -7.85
C SER A 33 -7.45 7.91 -6.36
N THR A 34 -8.67 7.59 -5.94
CA THR A 34 -8.97 7.18 -4.56
C THR A 34 -9.35 5.71 -4.48
N GLY A 35 -9.08 5.09 -3.33
CA GLY A 35 -9.43 3.70 -3.07
C GLY A 35 -9.15 3.28 -1.64
N LEU A 36 -9.60 2.08 -1.29
CA LEU A 36 -9.31 1.43 -0.03
C LEU A 36 -8.62 0.10 -0.33
N ILE A 37 -7.43 -0.11 0.23
CA ILE A 37 -6.78 -1.42 0.22
C ILE A 37 -7.00 -2.10 1.57
N THR A 38 -7.40 -3.36 1.54
CA THR A 38 -7.70 -4.17 2.74
C THR A 38 -6.93 -5.47 2.70
N ALA A 39 -6.37 -5.90 3.82
CA ALA A 39 -5.85 -7.24 3.97
C ALA A 39 -7.00 -8.25 4.14
N ASN A 40 -6.92 -9.39 3.46
CA ASN A 40 -7.81 -10.54 3.69
C ASN A 40 -7.22 -11.55 4.70
N PHE A 41 -6.23 -11.09 5.47
CA PHE A 41 -5.54 -11.81 6.53
C PHE A 41 -5.46 -10.91 7.76
N GLU A 42 -5.22 -11.50 8.94
CA GLU A 42 -5.02 -10.70 10.16
C GLU A 42 -3.81 -9.79 10.00
N SER A 43 -4.06 -8.48 10.15
CA SER A 43 -3.03 -7.46 10.13
C SER A 43 -3.29 -6.42 11.21
N ARG A 44 -2.26 -6.10 11.99
CA ARG A 44 -2.34 -5.20 13.14
C ARG A 44 -2.17 -3.75 12.75
N MET A 45 -1.36 -3.47 11.75
CA MET A 45 -1.04 -2.12 11.30
C MET A 45 -0.66 -2.11 9.82
N VAL A 46 -0.96 -1.00 9.15
CA VAL A 46 -0.44 -0.68 7.82
C VAL A 46 0.47 0.52 7.94
N GLN A 47 1.64 0.48 7.33
CA GLN A 47 2.54 1.62 7.23
C GLN A 47 3.09 1.77 5.82
N SER A 48 3.41 3.00 5.42
CA SER A 48 4.11 3.24 4.16
C SER A 48 5.60 3.01 4.34
N VAL A 49 6.23 2.40 3.35
CA VAL A 49 7.67 2.13 3.33
C VAL A 49 8.26 2.50 1.98
N ASP A 50 9.56 2.75 1.95
CA ASP A 50 10.30 2.92 0.70
C ASP A 50 10.61 1.56 0.03
N LEU A 51 11.37 1.60 -1.07
CA LEU A 51 11.74 0.39 -1.80
C LEU A 51 12.64 -0.57 -1.02
N LEU A 52 13.27 -0.10 0.05
CA LEU A 52 14.11 -0.89 0.97
C LEU A 52 13.35 -1.27 2.25
N GLU A 53 12.01 -1.17 2.25
CA GLU A 53 11.12 -1.51 3.36
C GLU A 53 11.29 -0.63 4.62
N ARG A 54 11.90 0.55 4.48
CA ARG A 54 12.09 1.48 5.59
C ARG A 54 10.88 2.40 5.73
N PRO A 55 10.41 2.70 6.95
CA PRO A 55 9.27 3.59 7.15
C PRO A 55 9.46 4.95 6.47
N VAL A 56 8.42 5.41 5.78
CA VAL A 56 8.41 6.72 5.12
C VAL A 56 7.00 7.29 5.13
N GLU A 57 6.87 8.62 5.13
CA GLU A 57 5.60 9.25 4.85
C GLU A 57 5.26 9.15 3.36
N ALA A 58 4.07 8.64 3.04
CA ALA A 58 3.56 8.62 1.68
C ALA A 58 2.35 9.56 1.56
N PRO A 59 2.45 10.68 0.82
CA PRO A 59 1.33 11.59 0.61
C PRO A 59 0.13 10.86 0.02
N GLY A 60 -1.05 11.08 0.61
CA GLY A 60 -2.28 10.46 0.16
C GLY A 60 -2.51 9.04 0.68
N VAL A 61 -1.62 8.49 1.52
CA VAL A 61 -1.89 7.25 2.27
C VAL A 61 -2.36 7.60 3.67
N LYS A 62 -3.54 7.12 4.05
CA LYS A 62 -4.04 7.18 5.44
C LYS A 62 -4.12 5.75 5.98
N PRO A 63 -3.16 5.33 6.82
CA PRO A 63 -3.17 3.98 7.38
C PRO A 63 -4.29 3.80 8.40
N GLY A 64 -4.84 2.58 8.44
CA GLY A 64 -5.78 2.10 9.45
C GLY A 64 -5.40 0.69 9.93
N VAL A 65 -6.30 0.05 10.66
CA VAL A 65 -6.12 -1.32 11.14
C VAL A 65 -6.47 -2.30 10.02
N GLY A 66 -5.48 -3.03 9.50
CA GLY A 66 -5.65 -3.98 8.40
C GLY A 66 -6.08 -3.39 7.05
N ALA A 67 -6.10 -2.06 6.93
CA ALA A 67 -6.50 -1.34 5.73
C ALA A 67 -5.77 0.00 5.60
N ALA A 68 -5.78 0.59 4.40
CA ALA A 68 -5.34 1.96 4.17
C ALA A 68 -6.21 2.66 3.12
N GLU A 69 -6.65 3.87 3.42
CA GLU A 69 -7.27 4.75 2.42
C GLU A 69 -6.17 5.38 1.57
N LEU A 70 -6.44 5.47 0.27
CA LEU A 70 -5.51 5.96 -0.74
C LEU A 70 -6.13 7.14 -1.47
N THR A 71 -5.30 8.14 -1.73
CA THR A 71 -5.58 9.28 -2.61
C THR A 71 -4.30 9.59 -3.37
N LEU A 72 -4.05 8.81 -4.42
CA LEU A 72 -2.82 8.87 -5.20
C LEU A 72 -2.90 9.97 -6.25
N ARG A 73 -1.79 10.67 -6.46
CA ARG A 73 -1.59 11.59 -7.61
C ARG A 73 -1.21 10.78 -8.86
N PRO A 74 -1.33 11.37 -10.07
CA PRO A 74 -0.97 10.71 -11.33
C PRO A 74 0.36 9.96 -11.25
N PHE A 75 0.34 8.68 -11.63
CA PHE A 75 1.52 7.80 -11.66
C PHE A 75 2.26 7.63 -10.33
N GLN A 76 1.63 7.94 -9.20
CA GLN A 76 2.26 7.75 -7.91
C GLN A 76 2.40 6.26 -7.56
N LEU A 77 3.63 5.87 -7.26
CA LEU A 77 3.97 4.57 -6.65
C LEU A 77 3.92 4.69 -5.13
N VAL A 78 3.34 3.70 -4.46
CA VAL A 78 3.42 3.54 -3.01
C VAL A 78 3.73 2.08 -2.64
N THR A 79 4.54 1.90 -1.59
CA THR A 79 4.77 0.58 -1.00
C THR A 79 4.24 0.59 0.43
N LEU A 80 3.41 -0.39 0.75
CA LEU A 80 2.79 -0.56 2.05
C LEU A 80 3.32 -1.83 2.70
N ARG A 81 3.56 -1.77 4.00
CA ARG A 81 3.85 -2.92 4.86
C ARG A 81 2.66 -3.17 5.78
N PHE A 82 2.09 -4.36 5.69
CA PHE A 82 1.04 -4.87 6.57
C PHE A 82 1.69 -5.75 7.63
N SER A 83 1.69 -5.28 8.88
CA SER A 83 2.22 -6.08 9.98
C SER A 83 1.22 -7.14 10.43
N ARG A 84 1.71 -8.33 10.76
CA ARG A 84 0.90 -9.44 11.29
C ARG A 84 0.87 -9.47 12.82
#